data_AF-A0A494YU56-F1
#
_entry.id   AF-A0A494YU56-F1
#
_cell.length_a   1.000
_cell.length_b   1.000
_cell.length_c   1.000
_cell.angle_alpha   90.00
_cell.angle_beta   90.00
_cell.angle_gamma   90.00
#
_symmetry.space_group_name_H-M   'P 1'
#
loop_
_entity.id
_entity.type
_entity.pdbx_description
1 polymer ?
#
loop_
_entity_poly.entity_id
_entity_poly.type
_entity_poly.pdbx_seq_one_letter_code
_entity_poly.pdbx_strand_id
1 'polypeptide(L)'
;MVIITQKSSIQLEGYSIKTEISKIVFEDLKNSGSKYIVVDQENILLKKSFFKNNKQVLNVIRYKGCFDGSHVNIEQCNDEEIRAKDKNKSIVIMLEAPHIDEYEPNVEKLTPIAPAQGQTGKKIERNIESLIHFLNLFNVIEENHEYRIIIMNAISVQTSLYHIHQKNMNNAYRELRDKVWIKMWSEIPQMKDNFLKQIASLKKNSIIINACPKSLKPFINQELLPYAERYALFESNHPSSTEIWTKSLFKIN
;
A
#
# COMPACT_ATOMS: atom_id res chain seq x y z
N MET A 1 -2.13 -43.23 -17.66
CA MET A 1 -2.88 -41.97 -17.44
C MET A 1 -2.11 -41.14 -16.44
N VAL A 2 -1.54 -40.01 -16.85
CA VAL A 2 -0.89 -39.08 -15.91
C VAL A 2 -2.01 -38.27 -15.26
N ILE A 3 -2.24 -38.48 -13.96
CA ILE A 3 -3.16 -37.65 -13.19
C ILE A 3 -2.46 -36.31 -13.00
N ILE A 4 -2.85 -35.29 -13.78
CA ILE A 4 -2.40 -33.92 -13.56
C ILE A 4 -3.13 -33.44 -12.30
N THR A 5 -2.41 -33.33 -11.19
CA THR A 5 -2.96 -32.75 -9.96
C THR A 5 -3.30 -31.30 -10.22
N GLN A 6 -4.60 -30.99 -10.21
CA GLN A 6 -5.07 -29.62 -10.32
C GLN A 6 -4.57 -28.84 -9.10
N LYS A 7 -3.82 -27.77 -9.34
CA LYS A 7 -3.31 -26.93 -8.26
C LYS A 7 -4.43 -26.08 -7.68
N SER A 8 -4.46 -26.02 -6.35
CA SER A 8 -5.39 -25.17 -5.63
C SER A 8 -5.22 -23.70 -6.05
N SER A 9 -6.33 -22.98 -6.19
CA SER A 9 -6.29 -21.62 -6.72
C SER A 9 -7.32 -20.71 -6.09
N ILE A 10 -7.07 -19.41 -6.21
CA ILE A 10 -8.02 -18.36 -5.85
C ILE A 10 -8.47 -17.61 -7.11
N GLN A 11 -9.77 -17.33 -7.18
CA GLN A 11 -10.38 -16.51 -8.20
C GLN A 11 -11.09 -15.32 -7.58
N LEU A 12 -11.02 -14.16 -8.24
CA LEU A 12 -11.80 -12.99 -7.83
C LEU A 12 -13.15 -12.97 -8.54
N GLU A 13 -14.25 -12.87 -7.80
CA GLU A 13 -15.60 -12.85 -8.36
C GLU A 13 -15.78 -11.71 -9.38
N GLY A 14 -16.26 -12.08 -10.57
CA GLY A 14 -16.49 -11.18 -11.69
C GLY A 14 -15.24 -10.57 -12.31
N TYR A 15 -14.07 -11.16 -12.06
CA TYR A 15 -12.84 -10.93 -12.81
C TYR A 15 -12.29 -12.27 -13.28
N SER A 16 -11.62 -12.29 -14.42
CA SER A 16 -10.95 -13.48 -14.95
C SER A 16 -9.61 -13.77 -14.23
N ILE A 17 -9.48 -13.30 -12.99
CA ILE A 17 -8.27 -13.47 -12.18
C ILE A 17 -8.30 -14.87 -11.61
N LYS A 18 -7.34 -15.71 -11.99
CA LYS A 18 -7.06 -16.99 -11.34
C LYS A 18 -5.59 -17.07 -10.98
N THR A 19 -5.29 -17.39 -9.72
CA THR A 19 -3.92 -17.57 -9.25
C THR A 19 -3.78 -18.80 -8.40
N GLU A 20 -2.75 -19.60 -8.69
CA GLU A 20 -2.34 -20.74 -7.87
C GLU A 20 -1.91 -20.30 -6.47
N ILE A 21 -2.36 -21.02 -5.46
CA ILE A 21 -1.99 -20.82 -4.05
C ILE A 21 -1.43 -22.11 -3.48
N SER A 22 -0.67 -22.00 -2.38
CA SER A 22 -0.16 -23.19 -1.70
C SER A 22 -1.32 -23.98 -1.07
N LYS A 23 -1.13 -25.29 -0.93
CA LYS A 23 -2.12 -26.16 -0.27
C LYS A 23 -2.44 -25.71 1.15
N ILE A 24 -1.44 -25.22 1.89
CA ILE A 24 -1.64 -24.72 3.27
C ILE A 24 -2.58 -23.50 3.26
N VAL A 25 -2.34 -22.54 2.36
CA VAL A 25 -3.19 -21.35 2.23
C VAL A 25 -4.60 -21.74 1.80
N PHE A 26 -4.73 -22.69 0.87
CA PHE A 26 -6.03 -23.18 0.43
C PHE A 26 -6.83 -23.79 1.60
N GLU A 27 -6.23 -24.70 2.38
CA GLU A 27 -6.90 -25.31 3.52
C GLU A 27 -7.26 -24.29 4.60
N ASP A 28 -6.37 -23.34 4.91
CA ASP A 28 -6.65 -22.29 5.91
C ASP A 28 -7.79 -21.36 5.45
N LEU A 29 -7.84 -21.00 4.16
CA LEU A 29 -8.97 -20.23 3.62
C LEU A 29 -10.26 -21.05 3.64
N LYS A 30 -10.23 -22.30 3.16
CA LYS A 30 -11.40 -23.20 3.17
C LYS A 30 -11.99 -23.38 4.55
N ASN A 31 -11.13 -23.55 5.56
CA ASN A 31 -11.54 -23.75 6.95
C ASN A 31 -11.88 -22.46 7.70
N SER A 32 -11.73 -21.29 7.08
CA SER A 32 -12.02 -19.99 7.73
C SER A 32 -13.51 -19.78 8.04
N GLY A 33 -14.41 -20.48 7.36
CA GLY A 33 -15.85 -20.23 7.44
C GLY A 33 -16.27 -18.82 6.98
N SER A 34 -15.37 -18.11 6.30
CA SER A 34 -15.58 -16.70 5.96
C SER A 34 -16.71 -16.51 4.95
N LYS A 35 -17.62 -15.57 5.24
CA LYS A 35 -18.70 -15.18 4.32
C LYS A 35 -18.19 -14.61 3.00
N TYR A 36 -16.91 -14.22 2.92
CA TYR A 36 -16.30 -13.60 1.75
C TYR A 36 -15.79 -14.59 0.71
N ILE A 37 -15.85 -15.90 0.98
CA ILE A 37 -15.40 -16.91 0.03
C ILE A 37 -16.53 -17.89 -0.32
N VAL A 38 -16.40 -18.54 -1.47
CA VAL A 38 -17.11 -19.76 -1.84
C VAL A 38 -16.05 -20.78 -2.23
N VAL A 39 -16.16 -22.00 -1.74
CA VAL A 39 -15.22 -23.08 -2.06
C VAL A 39 -15.88 -23.99 -3.08
N ASP A 40 -15.22 -24.21 -4.20
CA ASP A 40 -15.63 -25.13 -5.26
C ASP A 40 -14.45 -26.05 -5.63
N GLN A 41 -14.50 -27.29 -5.12
CA GLN A 41 -13.44 -28.28 -5.27
C GLN A 41 -12.06 -27.73 -4.86
N GLU A 42 -11.15 -27.50 -5.81
CA GLU A 42 -9.79 -26.95 -5.64
C GLU A 42 -9.71 -25.44 -5.94
N ASN A 43 -10.86 -24.76 -6.02
CA ASN A 43 -10.94 -23.33 -6.31
C ASN A 43 -11.63 -22.60 -5.16
N ILE A 44 -11.04 -21.47 -4.75
CA ILE A 44 -11.66 -20.52 -3.84
C ILE A 44 -12.10 -19.31 -4.65
N LEU A 45 -13.40 -19.05 -4.68
CA LEU A 45 -13.96 -17.82 -5.23
C LEU A 45 -14.06 -16.76 -4.13
N LEU A 46 -13.28 -15.69 -4.26
CA LEU A 46 -13.31 -14.54 -3.37
C LEU A 46 -14.38 -13.55 -3.86
N LYS A 47 -15.40 -13.30 -3.04
CA LYS A 47 -16.56 -12.47 -3.39
C LYS A 47 -16.18 -11.00 -3.53
N LYS A 48 -16.82 -10.29 -4.46
CA LYS A 48 -16.68 -8.83 -4.64
C LYS A 48 -16.98 -8.05 -3.38
N SER A 49 -17.82 -8.61 -2.49
CA SER A 49 -18.18 -8.01 -1.20
C SER A 49 -16.97 -7.73 -0.29
N PHE A 50 -15.85 -8.44 -0.46
CA PHE A 50 -14.61 -8.20 0.28
C PHE A 50 -13.89 -6.92 -0.17
N PHE A 51 -14.11 -6.48 -1.41
CA PHE A 51 -13.39 -5.37 -2.05
C PHE A 51 -14.26 -4.14 -2.31
N LYS A 52 -15.45 -4.09 -1.70
CA LYS A 52 -16.36 -2.94 -1.84
C LYS A 52 -15.71 -1.66 -1.34
N ASN A 53 -16.16 -0.52 -1.87
CA ASN A 53 -15.63 0.79 -1.51
C ASN A 53 -15.64 1.08 0.00
N ASN A 54 -16.67 0.61 0.73
CA ASN A 54 -16.74 0.76 2.19
C ASN A 54 -15.79 -0.16 2.97
N LYS A 55 -14.94 -0.92 2.27
CA LYS A 55 -13.87 -1.77 2.80
C LYS A 55 -12.49 -1.26 2.40
N GLN A 56 -12.44 -0.13 1.68
CA GLN A 56 -11.19 0.47 1.25
C GLN A 56 -10.64 1.37 2.35
N VAL A 57 -9.35 1.23 2.63
CA VAL A 57 -8.61 2.18 3.46
C VAL A 57 -8.30 3.40 2.60
N LEU A 58 -8.82 4.55 3.02
CA LEU A 58 -8.60 5.82 2.35
C LEU A 58 -7.17 6.29 2.53
N ASN A 59 -6.59 6.92 1.52
CA ASN A 59 -5.29 7.57 1.63
C ASN A 59 -5.45 8.92 2.33
N VAL A 60 -4.51 9.31 3.19
CA VAL A 60 -4.69 10.45 4.11
C VAL A 60 -3.48 11.36 4.16
N ILE A 61 -3.72 12.62 4.50
CA ILE A 61 -2.69 13.56 4.97
C ILE A 61 -2.55 13.31 6.47
N ARG A 62 -1.42 12.74 6.89
CA ARG A 62 -1.19 12.44 8.31
C ARG A 62 -0.46 13.56 9.02
N TYR A 63 0.45 14.23 8.32
CA TYR A 63 1.26 15.29 8.88
C TYR A 63 1.40 16.47 7.93
N LYS A 64 1.74 17.64 8.47
CA LYS A 64 2.38 18.73 7.75
C LYS A 64 3.81 18.88 8.27
N GLY A 65 4.73 19.19 7.38
CA GLY A 65 6.14 19.33 7.71
C GLY A 65 6.75 20.56 7.08
N CYS A 66 7.56 21.31 7.83
CA CYS A 66 8.31 22.45 7.31
C CYS A 66 9.77 22.36 7.78
N PHE A 67 10.72 22.63 6.89
CA PHE A 67 12.15 22.67 7.18
C PHE A 67 12.64 24.12 7.07
N ASP A 68 13.27 24.66 8.10
CA ASP A 68 13.72 26.06 8.15
C ASP A 68 15.20 26.26 7.78
N GLY A 69 15.87 25.21 7.30
CA GLY A 69 17.31 25.16 7.05
C GLY A 69 18.09 24.44 8.17
N SER A 70 17.50 24.30 9.36
CA SER A 70 18.14 23.67 10.51
C SER A 70 17.24 22.70 11.27
N HIS A 71 15.98 23.05 11.46
CA HIS A 71 14.99 22.28 12.21
C HIS A 71 13.83 21.87 11.31
N VAL A 72 13.21 20.73 11.66
CA VAL A 72 11.98 20.25 11.04
C VAL A 72 10.84 20.43 12.03
N ASN A 73 9.82 21.17 11.64
CA ASN A 73 8.57 21.30 12.38
C ASN A 73 7.53 20.34 11.80
N ILE A 74 6.95 19.48 12.64
CA ILE A 74 5.92 18.51 12.25
C ILE A 74 4.63 18.79 13.01
N GLU A 75 3.53 18.92 12.27
CA GLU A 75 2.17 19.00 12.81
C GLU A 75 1.39 17.74 12.43
N GLN A 76 0.70 17.11 13.38
CA GLN A 76 -0.19 15.97 13.11
C GLN A 76 -1.59 16.45 12.70
N CYS A 77 -2.10 15.91 11.59
CA CYS A 77 -3.38 16.33 11.00
C CYS A 77 -4.54 15.37 11.29
N ASN A 78 -4.34 14.29 12.06
CA ASN A 78 -5.40 13.32 12.38
C ASN A 78 -6.07 12.72 11.13
N ASP A 79 -5.26 12.32 10.14
CA ASP A 79 -5.71 11.58 8.96
C ASP A 79 -6.75 12.34 8.09
N GLU A 80 -6.43 13.59 7.73
CA GLU A 80 -7.26 14.40 6.83
C GLU A 80 -7.39 13.79 5.44
N GLU A 81 -8.56 13.98 4.82
CA GLU A 81 -8.79 13.58 3.42
C GLU A 81 -7.93 14.37 2.44
N ILE A 82 -7.45 13.68 1.40
CA ILE A 82 -6.68 14.31 0.32
C ILE A 82 -7.63 15.06 -0.61
N ARG A 83 -7.57 16.39 -0.57
CA ARG A 83 -8.35 17.25 -1.48
C ARG A 83 -7.64 17.44 -2.81
N ALA A 84 -8.41 17.41 -3.89
CA ALA A 84 -7.91 17.74 -5.22
C ALA A 84 -7.50 19.21 -5.30
N LYS A 85 -6.47 19.50 -6.11
CA LYS A 85 -5.98 20.87 -6.40
C LYS A 85 -5.50 21.66 -5.18
N ASP A 86 -5.02 20.97 -4.16
CA ASP A 86 -4.34 21.61 -3.04
C ASP A 86 -3.12 22.43 -3.52
N LYS A 87 -2.85 23.54 -2.84
CA LYS A 87 -1.78 24.46 -3.21
C LYS A 87 -0.41 23.98 -2.72
N ASN A 88 -0.37 23.20 -1.65
CA ASN A 88 0.88 22.79 -0.99
C ASN A 88 1.50 21.56 -1.68
N LYS A 89 2.84 21.53 -1.73
CA LYS A 89 3.59 20.35 -2.19
C LYS A 89 3.40 19.20 -1.22
N SER A 90 3.67 18.00 -1.70
CA SER A 90 3.49 16.78 -0.92
C SER A 90 4.78 15.97 -0.82
N ILE A 91 4.95 15.31 0.32
CA ILE A 91 5.83 14.15 0.47
C ILE A 91 4.92 12.94 0.58
N VAL A 92 4.94 12.06 -0.42
CA VAL A 92 4.07 10.90 -0.50
C VAL A 92 4.85 9.65 -0.14
N ILE A 93 4.42 8.95 0.92
CA ILE A 93 4.96 7.65 1.32
C ILE A 93 3.98 6.58 0.85
N MET A 94 4.39 5.81 -0.15
CA MET A 94 3.56 4.74 -0.73
C MET A 94 3.88 3.38 -0.13
N LEU A 95 2.84 2.69 0.30
CA LEU A 95 2.83 1.31 0.78
C LEU A 95 2.07 0.42 -0.20
N GLU A 96 2.18 -0.89 -0.05
CA GLU A 96 1.61 -1.83 -1.01
C GLU A 96 0.08 -1.90 -0.95
N ALA A 97 -0.44 -2.21 0.24
CA ALA A 97 -1.84 -2.48 0.50
C ALA A 97 -2.07 -2.55 2.02
N PRO A 98 -3.31 -2.30 2.48
CA PRO A 98 -3.65 -2.36 3.89
C PRO A 98 -3.26 -3.66 4.60
N HIS A 99 -2.69 -3.52 5.80
CA HIS A 99 -2.43 -4.59 6.76
C HIS A 99 -3.64 -4.76 7.70
N ILE A 100 -3.54 -5.69 8.67
CA ILE A 100 -4.61 -5.93 9.66
C ILE A 100 -4.89 -4.70 10.52
N ASP A 101 -3.83 -4.01 10.97
CA ASP A 101 -3.94 -2.89 11.91
C ASP A 101 -4.65 -1.67 11.29
N GLU A 102 -4.80 -1.64 9.96
CA GLU A 102 -5.50 -0.58 9.21
C GLU A 102 -7.02 -0.78 9.18
N TYR A 103 -7.53 -1.77 9.91
CA TYR A 103 -8.94 -2.05 10.11
C TYR A 103 -9.25 -2.19 11.60
N GLU A 104 -10.52 -1.97 11.97
CA GLU A 104 -10.99 -2.24 13.32
C GLU A 104 -10.81 -3.73 13.68
N PRO A 105 -10.52 -4.05 14.95
CA PRO A 105 -10.35 -5.43 15.43
C PRO A 105 -11.71 -6.15 15.57
N ASN A 106 -12.44 -6.27 14.46
CA ASN A 106 -13.72 -6.95 14.38
C ASN A 106 -13.65 -8.04 13.30
N VAL A 107 -13.73 -9.30 13.71
CA VAL A 107 -13.66 -10.45 12.79
C VAL A 107 -14.88 -10.60 11.88
N GLU A 108 -16.01 -10.00 12.23
CA GLU A 108 -17.25 -10.07 11.43
C GLU A 108 -17.37 -8.93 10.42
N LYS A 109 -16.69 -7.81 10.68
CA LYS A 109 -16.77 -6.58 9.90
C LYS A 109 -15.38 -6.04 9.61
N LEU A 110 -15.02 -6.08 8.33
CA LEU A 110 -13.85 -5.38 7.82
C LEU A 110 -14.13 -3.87 7.76
N THR A 111 -13.88 -3.11 8.82
CA THR A 111 -14.09 -1.65 8.85
C THR A 111 -12.75 -0.94 8.73
N PRO A 112 -12.50 -0.14 7.67
CA PRO A 112 -11.21 0.53 7.49
C PRO A 112 -11.03 1.67 8.50
N ILE A 113 -9.78 1.93 8.91
CA ILE A 113 -9.39 3.06 9.75
C ILE A 113 -8.66 4.10 8.89
N ALA A 114 -7.39 3.85 8.58
CA ALA A 114 -6.49 4.72 7.82
C ALA A 114 -5.20 3.95 7.50
N PRO A 115 -4.31 4.46 6.63
CA PRO A 115 -3.17 3.69 6.16
C PRO A 115 -2.06 3.63 7.20
N ALA A 116 -1.17 2.65 7.12
CA ALA A 116 -0.01 2.53 8.02
C ALA A 116 -0.35 2.64 9.52
N GLN A 117 -1.42 1.98 9.98
CA GLN A 117 -1.68 1.86 11.41
C GLN A 117 -0.72 0.84 12.05
N GLY A 118 -0.64 0.85 13.39
CA GLY A 118 0.20 -0.10 14.13
C GLY A 118 1.70 0.18 14.00
N GLN A 119 2.51 -0.86 13.79
CA GLN A 119 3.98 -0.75 13.82
C GLN A 119 4.54 0.07 12.66
N THR A 120 3.96 -0.03 11.47
CA THR A 120 4.40 0.75 10.30
C THR A 120 4.24 2.25 10.57
N GLY A 121 3.09 2.67 11.10
CA GLY A 121 2.82 4.06 11.46
C GLY A 121 3.78 4.60 12.51
N LYS A 122 3.97 3.86 13.61
CA LYS A 122 4.92 4.22 14.67
C LYS A 122 6.35 4.40 14.15
N LYS A 123 6.77 3.59 13.18
CA LYS A 123 8.08 3.74 12.55
C LYS A 123 8.16 4.93 11.59
N ILE A 124 7.08 5.27 10.89
CA ILE A 124 7.02 6.49 10.08
C ILE A 124 7.11 7.71 11.00
N GLU A 125 6.27 7.78 12.03
CA GLU A 125 6.23 8.86 13.02
C GLU A 125 7.62 9.13 13.63
N ARG A 126 8.28 8.09 14.14
CA ARG A 126 9.61 8.21 14.76
C ARG A 126 10.73 8.67 13.82
N ASN A 127 10.53 8.57 12.51
CA ASN A 127 11.58 8.86 11.52
C ASN A 127 11.20 9.98 10.55
N ILE A 128 10.08 10.67 10.75
CA ILE A 128 9.58 11.64 9.77
C ILE A 128 10.47 12.87 9.66
N GLU A 129 11.04 13.35 10.77
CA GLU A 129 12.02 14.45 10.76
C GLU A 129 13.31 14.02 10.05
N SER A 130 13.81 12.82 10.37
CA SER A 130 14.96 12.24 9.70
C SER A 130 14.73 12.10 8.19
N LEU A 131 13.53 11.70 7.77
CA LEU A 131 13.15 11.63 6.36
C LEU A 131 13.33 13.00 5.68
N ILE A 132 12.81 14.06 6.27
CA ILE A 132 12.89 15.42 5.69
C ILE A 132 14.35 15.87 5.59
N HIS A 133 15.16 15.64 6.63
CA HIS A 133 16.59 15.93 6.58
C HIS A 133 17.30 15.15 5.45
N PHE A 134 17.01 13.86 5.28
CA PHE A 134 17.58 13.06 4.20
C PHE A 134 17.15 13.56 2.82
N LEU A 135 15.88 13.91 2.64
CA LEU A 135 15.38 14.50 1.40
C LEU A 135 16.06 15.84 1.10
N ASN A 136 16.37 16.65 2.12
CA ASN A 136 17.12 17.89 1.95
C ASN A 136 18.53 17.66 1.37
N LEU A 137 19.19 16.53 1.67
CA LEU A 137 20.49 16.19 1.07
C LEU A 137 20.43 16.00 -0.45
N PHE A 138 19.24 15.73 -1.01
CA PHE A 138 18.99 15.65 -2.45
C PHE A 138 18.53 16.99 -3.06
N ASN A 139 18.48 18.08 -2.28
CA ASN A 139 18.00 19.40 -2.71
C ASN A 139 16.57 19.40 -3.28
N VAL A 140 15.69 18.53 -2.74
CA VAL A 140 14.27 18.46 -3.16
C VAL A 140 13.31 19.10 -2.16
N ILE A 141 13.80 19.47 -0.98
CA ILE A 141 13.05 20.19 0.05
C ILE A 141 13.33 21.68 -0.12
N GLU A 142 12.26 22.47 -0.12
CA GLU A 142 12.34 23.93 -0.11
C GLU A 142 12.26 24.45 1.33
N GLU A 143 13.22 25.28 1.72
CA GLU A 143 13.24 25.93 3.03
C GLU A 143 11.99 26.81 3.22
N ASN A 144 11.45 26.79 4.43
CA ASN A 144 10.25 27.53 4.83
C ASN A 144 8.99 27.19 4.01
N HIS A 145 9.00 26.10 3.23
CA HIS A 145 7.81 25.56 2.57
C HIS A 145 7.14 24.51 3.45
N GLU A 146 5.81 24.60 3.57
CA GLU A 146 5.01 23.58 4.24
C GLU A 146 4.63 22.47 3.25
N TYR A 147 5.08 21.25 3.54
CA TYR A 147 4.71 20.04 2.81
C TYR A 147 3.59 19.30 3.51
N ARG A 148 2.63 18.80 2.73
CA ARG A 148 1.65 17.79 3.20
C ARG A 148 2.29 16.42 3.11
N ILE A 149 2.37 15.70 4.21
CA ILE A 149 2.90 14.33 4.24
C ILE A 149 1.73 13.36 4.10
N ILE A 150 1.66 12.74 2.93
CA ILE A 150 0.60 11.81 2.55
C ILE A 150 1.11 10.39 2.80
N ILE A 151 0.31 9.60 3.50
CA ILE A 151 0.51 8.15 3.59
C ILE A 151 -0.55 7.49 2.72
N MET A 152 -0.12 6.64 1.81
CA MET A 152 -1.02 5.99 0.87
C MET A 152 -0.70 4.52 0.63
N ASN A 153 -1.74 3.72 0.44
CA ASN A 153 -1.62 2.38 -0.11
C ASN A 153 -1.82 2.44 -1.63
N ALA A 154 -0.99 1.74 -2.39
CA ALA A 154 -1.13 1.64 -3.84
C ALA A 154 -2.42 0.89 -4.23
N ILE A 155 -2.78 -0.15 -3.47
CA ILE A 155 -4.08 -0.82 -3.54
C ILE A 155 -4.82 -0.59 -2.23
N SER A 156 -6.02 0.00 -2.27
CA SER A 156 -6.75 0.44 -1.07
C SER A 156 -7.44 -0.68 -0.27
N VAL A 157 -7.27 -1.94 -0.65
CA VAL A 157 -7.92 -3.12 -0.03
C VAL A 157 -6.89 -4.13 0.44
N GLN A 158 -7.19 -4.88 1.50
CA GLN A 158 -6.27 -5.85 2.09
C GLN A 158 -6.01 -7.05 1.16
N THR A 159 -4.90 -7.03 0.42
CA THR A 159 -4.52 -8.10 -0.52
C THR A 159 -3.96 -9.34 0.17
N SER A 160 -3.55 -9.24 1.43
CA SER A 160 -3.08 -10.39 2.22
C SER A 160 -4.18 -11.37 2.57
N LEU A 161 -5.46 -10.94 2.52
CA LEU A 161 -6.61 -11.71 2.96
C LEU A 161 -6.56 -12.13 4.44
N TYR A 162 -5.79 -11.40 5.27
CA TYR A 162 -5.64 -11.70 6.69
C TYR A 162 -6.99 -11.79 7.41
N HIS A 163 -7.95 -10.92 7.10
CA HIS A 163 -9.28 -10.92 7.70
C HIS A 163 -10.05 -12.24 7.46
N ILE A 164 -9.65 -13.01 6.43
CA ILE A 164 -10.21 -14.32 6.12
C ILE A 164 -9.43 -15.42 6.85
N HIS A 165 -8.12 -15.53 6.63
CA HIS A 165 -7.35 -16.69 7.11
C HIS A 165 -6.75 -16.52 8.53
N GLN A 166 -6.64 -15.28 9.03
CA GLN A 166 -6.14 -14.92 10.37
C GLN A 166 -4.78 -15.54 10.74
N LYS A 167 -3.85 -15.63 9.78
CA LYS A 167 -2.51 -16.20 9.99
C LYS A 167 -1.43 -15.13 9.88
N ASN A 168 -0.34 -15.35 10.59
CA ASN A 168 0.85 -14.51 10.52
C ASN A 168 1.49 -14.52 9.13
N MET A 169 2.15 -13.42 8.79
CA MET A 169 2.77 -13.16 7.49
C MET A 169 4.09 -13.94 7.28
N ASN A 170 3.98 -15.25 7.10
CA ASN A 170 5.08 -16.13 6.69
C ASN A 170 5.24 -16.16 5.15
N ASN A 171 6.17 -16.98 4.63
CA ASN A 171 6.48 -17.02 3.19
C ASN A 171 5.25 -17.32 2.31
N ALA A 172 4.39 -18.28 2.69
CA ALA A 172 3.22 -18.65 1.91
C ALA A 172 2.17 -17.53 1.86
N TYR A 173 1.98 -16.81 2.97
CA TYR A 173 1.04 -15.69 3.06
C TYR A 173 1.56 -14.41 2.40
N ARG A 174 2.88 -14.18 2.41
CA ARG A 174 3.50 -13.12 1.61
C ARG A 174 3.34 -13.39 0.12
N GLU A 175 3.54 -14.64 -0.29
CA GLU A 175 3.34 -15.05 -1.68
C GLU A 175 1.88 -14.86 -2.10
N LEU A 176 0.91 -15.25 -1.26
CA LEU A 176 -0.52 -14.97 -1.48
C LEU A 176 -0.77 -13.47 -1.66
N ARG A 177 -0.30 -12.64 -0.72
CA ARG A 177 -0.47 -11.18 -0.78
C ARG A 177 0.04 -10.63 -2.10
N ASP A 178 1.27 -10.96 -2.47
CA ASP A 178 1.91 -10.44 -3.68
C ASP A 178 1.18 -10.90 -4.94
N LYS A 179 0.76 -12.16 -4.97
CA LYS A 179 -0.05 -12.74 -6.05
C LYS A 179 -1.40 -12.03 -6.24
N VAL A 180 -2.14 -11.83 -5.15
CA VAL A 180 -3.42 -11.10 -5.18
C VAL A 180 -3.18 -9.65 -5.58
N TRP A 181 -2.17 -9.00 -5.01
CA TRP A 181 -1.80 -7.63 -5.33
C TRP A 181 -1.49 -7.45 -6.82
N ILE A 182 -0.61 -8.29 -7.39
CA ILE A 182 -0.20 -8.22 -8.79
C ILE A 182 -1.42 -8.37 -9.69
N LYS A 183 -2.27 -9.36 -9.42
CA LYS A 183 -3.49 -9.58 -10.20
C LYS A 183 -4.46 -8.41 -10.13
N MET A 184 -4.68 -7.85 -8.94
CA MET A 184 -5.52 -6.66 -8.79
C MET A 184 -4.94 -5.47 -9.54
N TRP A 185 -3.62 -5.26 -9.48
CA TRP A 185 -2.94 -4.17 -10.18
C TRP A 185 -3.01 -4.29 -11.70
N SER A 186 -2.83 -5.51 -12.23
CA SER A 186 -2.73 -5.75 -13.67
C SER A 186 -4.07 -5.99 -14.36
N GLU A 187 -5.05 -6.56 -13.67
CA GLU A 187 -6.30 -7.05 -14.29
C GLU A 187 -7.55 -6.27 -13.84
N ILE A 188 -7.42 -5.33 -12.88
CA ILE A 188 -8.53 -4.45 -12.45
C ILE A 188 -8.13 -2.99 -12.76
N PRO A 189 -8.47 -2.47 -13.95
CA PRO A 189 -8.06 -1.14 -14.38
C PRO A 189 -8.40 -0.05 -13.36
N GLN A 190 -9.57 -0.14 -12.70
CA GLN A 190 -9.99 0.85 -11.72
C GLN A 190 -9.01 1.01 -10.54
N MET A 191 -8.30 -0.05 -10.14
CA MET A 191 -7.34 0.04 -9.03
C MET A 191 -6.16 0.93 -9.40
N LYS A 192 -5.55 0.65 -10.55
CA LYS A 192 -4.43 1.44 -11.08
C LYS A 192 -4.87 2.85 -11.46
N ASP A 193 -6.02 3.01 -12.10
CA ASP A 193 -6.53 4.32 -12.52
C ASP A 193 -6.78 5.24 -11.33
N ASN A 194 -7.34 4.72 -10.24
CA ASN A 194 -7.58 5.50 -9.03
C ASN A 194 -6.25 5.95 -8.39
N PHE A 195 -5.27 5.06 -8.31
CA PHE A 195 -3.92 5.40 -7.88
C PHE A 195 -3.32 6.50 -8.74
N LEU A 196 -3.32 6.33 -10.07
CA LEU A 196 -2.72 7.30 -11.00
C LEU A 196 -3.44 8.65 -11.00
N LYS A 197 -4.76 8.67 -10.86
CA LYS A 197 -5.52 9.92 -10.69
C LYS A 197 -5.08 10.67 -9.44
N GLN A 198 -4.86 9.96 -8.33
CA GLN A 198 -4.36 10.58 -7.11
C GLN A 198 -2.94 11.14 -7.31
N ILE A 199 -2.04 10.37 -7.92
CA ILE A 199 -0.67 10.82 -8.24
C ILE A 199 -0.67 12.04 -9.18
N ALA A 200 -1.50 12.03 -10.23
CA ALA A 200 -1.61 13.13 -11.18
C ALA A 200 -2.20 14.41 -10.56
N SER A 201 -2.95 14.28 -9.46
CA SER A 201 -3.55 15.42 -8.75
C SER A 201 -2.58 16.20 -7.86
N LEU A 202 -1.39 15.64 -7.59
CA LEU A 202 -0.37 16.26 -6.73
C LEU A 202 0.23 17.52 -7.37
N LYS A 203 0.69 18.45 -6.54
CA LYS A 203 1.36 19.66 -6.99
C LYS A 203 2.71 19.32 -7.65
N LYS A 204 3.10 20.05 -8.70
CA LYS A 204 4.44 19.94 -9.32
C LYS A 204 5.54 20.12 -8.26
N ASN A 205 6.66 19.42 -8.42
CA ASN A 205 7.78 19.31 -7.47
C ASN A 205 7.39 18.67 -6.12
N SER A 206 6.28 17.91 -6.07
CA SER A 206 6.06 16.99 -4.95
C SER A 206 7.09 15.85 -5.00
N ILE A 207 7.31 15.24 -3.84
CA ILE A 207 8.22 14.12 -3.62
C ILE A 207 7.37 12.86 -3.49
N ILE A 208 7.72 11.80 -4.20
CA ILE A 208 7.03 10.52 -4.16
C ILE A 208 8.02 9.42 -3.82
N ILE A 209 7.75 8.69 -2.75
CA ILE A 209 8.62 7.64 -2.21
C ILE A 209 7.89 6.29 -2.30
N ASN A 210 8.40 5.42 -3.16
CA ASN A 210 7.95 4.04 -3.25
C ASN A 210 8.60 3.19 -2.15
N ALA A 211 7.86 3.01 -1.06
CA ALA A 211 8.28 2.21 0.09
C ALA A 211 7.64 0.80 0.08
N CYS A 212 7.09 0.36 -1.06
CA CYS A 212 6.54 -0.98 -1.21
C CYS A 212 7.64 -2.07 -1.02
N PRO A 213 7.24 -3.32 -0.73
CA PRO A 213 8.13 -4.46 -0.72
C PRO A 213 8.86 -4.63 -2.06
N LYS A 214 10.10 -5.13 -2.02
CA LYS A 214 10.96 -5.29 -3.20
C LYS A 214 10.30 -6.02 -4.37
N SER A 215 9.45 -7.00 -4.11
CA SER A 215 8.71 -7.76 -5.13
C SER A 215 7.67 -6.93 -5.90
N LEU A 216 7.14 -5.86 -5.29
CA LEU A 216 6.05 -5.05 -5.84
C LEU A 216 6.54 -3.70 -6.38
N LYS A 217 7.71 -3.21 -5.93
CA LYS A 217 8.27 -1.93 -6.39
C LYS A 217 8.34 -1.76 -7.91
N PRO A 218 8.79 -2.75 -8.71
CA PRO A 218 8.91 -2.57 -10.16
C PRO A 218 7.60 -2.16 -10.85
N PHE A 219 6.46 -2.71 -10.38
CA PHE A 219 5.14 -2.40 -10.92
C PHE A 219 4.72 -0.95 -10.65
N ILE A 220 5.09 -0.41 -9.48
CA ILE A 220 4.81 0.98 -9.13
C ILE A 220 5.74 1.92 -9.88
N ASN A 221 7.04 1.63 -9.89
CA ASN A 221 8.03 2.49 -10.54
C ASN A 221 7.76 2.65 -12.03
N GLN A 222 7.39 1.57 -12.72
CA GLN A 222 7.04 1.61 -14.13
C GLN A 222 5.96 2.66 -14.42
N GLU A 223 4.98 2.79 -13.52
CA GLU A 223 3.85 3.72 -13.67
C GLU A 223 4.20 5.15 -13.20
N LEU A 224 5.24 5.32 -12.39
CA LEU A 224 5.71 6.63 -11.91
C LEU A 224 6.72 7.28 -12.85
N LEU A 225 7.48 6.52 -13.64
CA LEU A 225 8.46 7.06 -14.59
C LEU A 225 7.91 8.15 -15.52
N PRO A 226 6.66 8.07 -16.05
CA PRO A 226 6.08 9.15 -16.84
C PRO A 226 5.94 10.49 -16.10
N TYR A 227 6.04 10.49 -14.77
CA TYR A 227 5.95 11.68 -13.93
C TYR A 227 7.33 12.20 -13.46
N ALA A 228 8.44 11.63 -13.95
CA ALA A 228 9.79 11.99 -13.54
C ALA A 228 10.14 13.48 -13.81
N GLU A 229 9.58 14.12 -14.83
CA GLU A 229 9.81 15.57 -15.05
C GLU A 229 8.99 16.45 -14.10
N ARG A 230 7.98 15.89 -13.43
CA ARG A 230 7.03 16.62 -12.59
C ARG A 230 7.32 16.45 -11.09
N TYR A 231 7.85 15.31 -10.69
CA TYR A 231 8.05 14.92 -9.29
C TYR A 231 9.47 14.44 -9.04
N ALA A 232 9.93 14.61 -7.81
CA ALA A 232 11.13 13.92 -7.34
C ALA A 232 10.74 12.51 -6.89
N LEU A 233 11.24 11.49 -7.59
CA LEU A 233 10.87 10.10 -7.37
C LEU A 233 11.98 9.39 -6.58
N PHE A 234 11.57 8.67 -5.55
CA PHE A 234 12.46 7.91 -4.69
C PHE A 234 11.94 6.50 -4.48
N GLU A 235 12.84 5.59 -4.17
CA GLU A 235 12.56 4.32 -3.52
C GLU A 235 13.12 4.31 -2.10
N SER A 236 12.51 3.49 -1.24
CA SER A 236 13.08 3.13 0.05
C SER A 236 12.72 1.69 0.42
N ASN A 237 13.39 1.12 1.41
CA ASN A 237 12.88 -0.07 2.08
C ASN A 237 11.51 0.22 2.72
N HIS A 238 10.75 -0.85 2.99
CA HIS A 238 9.46 -0.72 3.65
C HIS A 238 9.64 -0.22 5.10
N PRO A 239 8.80 0.70 5.63
CA PRO A 239 9.01 1.26 6.96
C PRO A 239 8.99 0.24 8.08
N SER A 240 8.28 -0.88 7.90
CA SER A 240 8.27 -1.99 8.88
C SER A 240 9.55 -2.85 8.89
N SER A 241 10.45 -2.70 7.91
CA SER A 241 11.72 -3.43 7.85
C SER A 241 12.62 -3.19 9.08
N THR A 242 13.62 -4.06 9.27
CA THR A 242 14.59 -3.96 10.38
C THR A 242 15.57 -2.82 10.19
N GLU A 243 15.83 -2.40 8.94
CA GLU A 243 16.69 -1.28 8.62
C GLU A 243 15.95 0.05 8.78
N ILE A 244 16.69 1.13 9.06
CA ILE A 244 16.12 2.48 9.08
C ILE A 244 15.78 2.86 7.63
N TRP A 245 14.49 2.77 7.29
CA TRP A 245 14.02 2.93 5.92
C TRP A 245 14.38 4.29 5.28
N THR A 246 14.49 5.36 6.08
CA THR A 246 14.90 6.69 5.60
C THR A 246 16.35 6.72 5.09
N LYS A 247 17.22 5.84 5.60
CA LYS A 247 18.62 5.72 5.13
C LYS A 247 18.77 4.93 3.83
N SER A 248 17.71 4.22 3.42
CA SER A 248 17.68 3.44 2.18
C SER A 248 17.09 4.21 1.00
N LEU A 249 16.92 5.52 1.15
CA LEU A 249 16.41 6.38 0.08
C LEU A 249 17.33 6.36 -1.13
N PHE A 250 16.74 6.07 -2.28
CA PHE A 250 17.42 6.09 -3.56
C PHE A 250 16.59 6.91 -4.55
N LYS A 251 17.17 7.96 -5.11
CA LYS A 251 16.52 8.82 -6.10
C LYS A 251 16.48 8.11 -7.45
N ILE A 252 15.30 8.03 -8.08
CA ILE A 252 15.08 7.31 -9.34
C ILE A 252 15.41 8.18 -10.55
N ASN A 253 15.21 9.51 -10.44
CA ASN A 253 15.34 10.51 -11.52
C ASN A 253 16.13 11.75 -11.13
#